data_AF-A0A8X8BGC7-F1
#
_entry.id   AF-A0A8X8BGC7-F1
#
_cell.length_a   1.000
_cell.length_b   1.000
_cell.length_c   1.000
_cell.angle_alpha   90.00
_cell.angle_beta   90.00
_cell.angle_gamma   90.00
#
_symmetry.space_group_name_H-M   'P 1'
#
loop_
_entity.id
_entity.type
_entity.pdbx_description
1 polymer ?
#
loop_
_entity_poly.entity_id
_entity_poly.type
_entity_poly.pdbx_seq_one_letter_code
_entity_poly.pdbx_strand_id
1 'polypeptide(L)'
;MVQLANSHVRRLMNEKAAHEEEMELAKEKFKNALSGILTQFEQIVAVFNAATRQKAWDHFSKAQRKNIDIWRKQCEELRNAHSEELMGIRREEEMEMSDDDSEESPSKKIRTEDSALAVQAYALKEENDSLRWQLDAYRNEVELLKQEQGKMFRTEEDQAKDQQLHFLQQTVQSMQQIVFYLYHFVTILFTYVHCHLLTNFLGYDLNVYSCDIIEVKG
;
A
#
# COMPACT_ATOMS: atom_id res chain seq x y z
N MET A 1 26.61 25.94 25.31
CA MET A 1 25.20 25.77 24.88
C MET A 1 24.99 26.07 23.40
N VAL A 2 25.37 27.25 22.87
CA VAL A 2 25.19 27.61 21.44
C VAL A 2 25.90 26.66 20.46
N GLN A 3 27.11 26.20 20.78
CA GLN A 3 27.84 25.25 19.92
C GLN A 3 27.16 23.87 19.81
N LEU A 4 26.55 23.39 20.90
CA LEU A 4 25.78 22.15 20.91
C LEU A 4 24.52 22.29 20.05
N ALA A 5 23.81 23.42 20.15
CA ALA A 5 22.67 23.73 19.30
C ALA A 5 23.05 23.76 17.82
N ASN A 6 24.16 24.42 17.46
CA ASN A 6 24.67 24.42 16.07
C ASN A 6 25.08 23.03 15.57
N SER A 7 25.61 22.17 16.44
CA SER A 7 25.89 20.78 16.09
C SER A 7 24.60 20.00 15.81
N HIS A 8 23.57 20.22 16.64
CA HIS A 8 22.27 19.59 16.47
C HIS A 8 21.58 20.04 15.17
N VAL A 9 21.67 21.32 14.81
CA VAL A 9 21.13 21.82 13.53
C VAL A 9 21.81 21.13 12.36
N ARG A 10 23.14 21.01 12.36
CA ARG A 10 23.86 20.28 11.29
C ARG A 10 23.44 18.81 11.19
N ARG A 11 23.28 18.14 12.34
CA ARG A 11 22.79 16.75 12.38
C ARG A 11 21.40 16.64 11.75
N LEU A 12 20.47 17.52 12.11
CA LEU A 12 19.11 17.54 11.56
C LEU A 12 19.08 17.86 10.06
N MET A 13 19.93 18.77 9.60
CA MET A 13 20.04 19.08 8.16
C MET A 13 20.53 17.87 7.37
N ASN A 14 21.51 17.13 7.90
CA ASN A 14 21.99 15.91 7.26
C ASN A 14 20.93 14.79 7.30
N GLU A 15 20.18 14.67 8.39
CA GLU A 15 19.08 13.72 8.53
C GLU A 15 17.94 14.03 7.54
N LYS A 16 17.59 15.31 7.39
CA LYS A 16 16.64 15.77 6.36
C LYS A 16 17.12 15.41 4.95
N ALA A 17 18.39 15.69 4.63
CA ALA A 17 18.95 15.37 3.32
C ALA A 17 18.95 13.87 3.03
N ALA A 18 19.24 13.04 4.04
CA ALA A 18 19.16 11.59 3.91
C ALA A 18 17.72 11.10 3.65
N HIS A 19 16.72 11.67 4.34
CA HIS A 19 15.32 11.34 4.08
C HIS A 19 14.83 11.81 2.71
N GLU A 20 15.31 12.95 2.22
CA GLU A 20 15.05 13.41 0.85
C GLU A 20 15.63 12.42 -0.18
N GLU A 21 16.88 11.97 0.00
CA GLU A 21 17.49 10.96 -0.86
C GLU A 21 16.73 9.62 -0.82
N GLU A 22 16.33 9.15 0.35
CA GLU A 22 15.55 7.93 0.51
C GLU A 22 14.18 8.03 -0.18
N MET A 23 13.53 9.20 -0.14
CA MET A 23 12.28 9.46 -0.83
C MET A 23 12.45 9.34 -2.35
N GLU A 24 13.48 9.96 -2.91
CA GLU A 24 13.77 9.90 -4.35
C GLU A 24 14.08 8.47 -4.80
N LEU A 25 14.86 7.73 -4.02
CA LEU A 25 15.12 6.31 -4.29
C LEU A 25 13.85 5.47 -4.21
N ALA A 26 12.93 5.78 -3.29
CA ALA A 26 11.65 5.08 -3.18
C ALA A 26 10.73 5.38 -4.37
N LYS A 27 10.65 6.63 -4.82
CA LYS A 27 9.93 7.02 -6.04
C LYS A 27 10.47 6.27 -7.26
N GLU A 28 11.79 6.22 -7.42
CA GLU A 28 12.41 5.54 -8.56
C GLU A 28 12.17 4.03 -8.52
N LYS A 29 12.25 3.40 -7.35
CA LYS A 29 11.88 1.98 -7.18
C LYS A 29 10.42 1.72 -7.55
N PHE A 30 9.51 2.59 -7.14
CA PHE A 30 8.10 2.49 -7.48
C PHE A 30 7.86 2.59 -9.00
N LYS A 31 8.46 3.57 -9.67
CA LYS A 31 8.37 3.70 -11.14
C LYS A 31 8.89 2.46 -11.87
N ASN A 32 10.03 1.93 -11.43
CA ASN A 32 10.61 0.74 -12.04
C ASN A 32 9.69 -0.49 -11.85
N ALA A 33 9.09 -0.64 -10.66
CA ALA A 33 8.10 -1.68 -10.43
C ALA A 33 6.84 -1.51 -11.31
N LEU A 34 6.33 -0.28 -11.43
CA LEU A 34 5.16 0.03 -12.26
C LEU A 34 5.42 -0.22 -13.76
N SER A 35 6.60 0.14 -14.25
CA SER A 35 7.06 -0.17 -15.62
C SER A 35 7.15 -1.69 -15.86
N GLY A 36 7.63 -2.44 -14.87
CA GLY A 36 7.65 -3.90 -14.90
C GLY A 36 6.25 -4.51 -15.00
N ILE A 37 5.28 -3.99 -14.25
CA ILE A 37 3.87 -4.40 -14.32
C ILE A 37 3.28 -4.13 -15.71
N LEU A 38 3.54 -2.95 -16.27
CA LEU A 38 3.07 -2.60 -17.62
C LEU A 38 3.60 -3.56 -18.69
N THR A 39 4.89 -3.90 -18.61
CA THR A 39 5.50 -4.87 -19.53
C THR A 39 4.80 -6.24 -19.45
N GLN A 40 4.42 -6.68 -18.25
CA GLN A 40 3.66 -7.93 -18.09
C GLN A 40 2.26 -7.83 -18.71
N PHE A 41 1.57 -6.70 -18.51
CA PHE A 41 0.27 -6.48 -19.16
C PHE A 41 0.38 -6.47 -20.69
N GLU A 42 1.44 -5.91 -21.27
CA GLU A 42 1.67 -5.96 -22.72
C GLU A 42 1.81 -7.40 -23.23
N GLN A 43 2.54 -8.25 -22.51
CA GLN A 43 2.66 -9.67 -22.84
C GLN A 43 1.31 -10.39 -22.77
N ILE A 44 0.50 -10.11 -21.75
CA ILE A 44 -0.84 -10.68 -21.59
C ILE A 44 -1.77 -10.23 -22.73
N VAL A 45 -1.75 -8.94 -23.07
CA VAL A 45 -2.52 -8.40 -24.21
C VAL A 45 -2.06 -9.06 -25.52
N ALA A 46 -0.76 -9.28 -25.70
CA ALA A 46 -0.23 -10.00 -26.87
C ALA A 46 -0.77 -11.44 -26.96
N VAL A 47 -0.89 -12.16 -25.85
CA VAL A 47 -1.49 -13.51 -25.80
C VAL A 47 -2.96 -13.47 -26.20
N PHE A 48 -3.76 -12.53 -25.67
CA PHE A 48 -5.17 -12.40 -26.05
C PHE A 48 -5.33 -11.99 -27.53
N ASN A 49 -4.46 -11.12 -28.03
CA ASN A 49 -4.42 -10.75 -29.45
C ASN A 49 -4.03 -11.93 -30.35
N ALA A 50 -3.16 -12.83 -29.88
CA ALA A 50 -2.84 -14.07 -30.59
C ALA A 50 -4.02 -15.06 -30.58
N ALA A 51 -4.70 -15.21 -29.44
CA ALA A 51 -5.84 -16.10 -29.26
C ALA A 51 -7.06 -15.71 -30.10
N THR A 52 -7.20 -14.42 -30.42
CA THR A 52 -8.28 -13.87 -31.26
C THR A 52 -7.97 -13.95 -32.77
N ARG A 53 -6.77 -14.39 -33.18
CA ARG A 53 -6.45 -14.61 -34.60
C ARG A 53 -7.23 -15.80 -35.15
N GLN A 54 -7.73 -15.65 -36.37
CA GLN A 54 -8.68 -16.56 -37.02
C GLN A 54 -8.33 -18.06 -36.88
N LYS A 55 -7.05 -18.44 -37.05
CA LYS A 55 -6.59 -19.84 -36.93
C LYS A 55 -6.65 -20.42 -35.50
N ALA A 56 -6.49 -19.59 -34.47
CA ALA A 56 -6.62 -20.02 -33.07
C ALA A 56 -8.06 -19.87 -32.58
N TRP A 57 -8.75 -18.84 -33.07
CA TRP A 57 -10.11 -18.49 -32.73
C TRP A 57 -11.11 -19.62 -32.99
N ASP A 58 -10.93 -20.36 -34.08
CA ASP A 58 -11.84 -21.45 -34.46
C ASP A 58 -11.74 -22.70 -33.58
N HIS A 59 -10.67 -22.83 -32.79
CA HIS A 59 -10.54 -23.91 -31.80
C HIS A 59 -11.35 -23.66 -30.52
N PHE A 60 -11.81 -22.44 -30.28
CA PHE A 60 -12.58 -22.10 -29.09
C PHE A 60 -14.09 -22.19 -29.33
N SER A 61 -14.83 -22.65 -28.32
CA SER A 61 -16.30 -22.58 -28.31
C SER A 61 -16.80 -21.13 -28.25
N LYS A 62 -18.07 -20.92 -28.62
CA LYS A 62 -18.71 -19.59 -28.57
C LYS A 62 -18.66 -18.96 -27.16
N ALA A 63 -18.78 -19.77 -26.10
CA ALA A 63 -18.68 -19.30 -24.72
C ALA A 63 -17.24 -18.92 -24.34
N GLN A 64 -16.25 -19.72 -24.73
CA GLN A 64 -14.84 -19.43 -24.49
C GLN A 64 -14.40 -18.15 -25.22
N ARG A 65 -14.82 -17.95 -26.47
CA ARG A 65 -14.56 -16.71 -27.22
C ARG A 65 -15.08 -15.48 -26.49
N LYS A 66 -16.31 -15.54 -25.96
CA LYS A 66 -16.90 -14.46 -25.16
C LYS A 66 -16.07 -14.15 -23.91
N ASN A 67 -15.61 -15.19 -23.19
CA ASN A 67 -14.76 -15.01 -22.01
C ASN A 67 -13.40 -14.39 -22.36
N ILE A 68 -12.77 -14.83 -23.46
CA ILE A 68 -11.51 -14.28 -23.97
C ILE A 68 -11.67 -12.79 -24.31
N ASP A 69 -12.75 -12.39 -24.97
CA ASP A 69 -13.02 -10.98 -25.28
C ASP A 69 -13.21 -10.13 -24.01
N ILE A 70 -13.88 -10.67 -22.98
CA ILE A 70 -14.07 -9.99 -21.70
C ILE A 70 -12.72 -9.79 -21.01
N TRP A 71 -11.93 -10.86 -20.87
CA TRP A 71 -10.61 -10.77 -20.23
C TRP A 71 -9.66 -9.85 -20.99
N ARG A 72 -9.70 -9.86 -22.33
CA ARG A 72 -8.93 -8.92 -23.14
C ARG A 72 -9.27 -7.47 -22.80
N LYS A 73 -10.57 -7.13 -22.76
CA LYS A 73 -11.03 -5.78 -22.43
C LYS A 73 -10.60 -5.36 -21.02
N GLN A 74 -10.78 -6.24 -20.04
CA GLN A 74 -10.38 -5.96 -18.65
C GLN A 74 -8.87 -5.74 -18.52
N CYS A 75 -8.05 -6.54 -19.22
CA CYS A 75 -6.61 -6.35 -19.23
C CYS A 75 -6.18 -5.05 -19.93
N GLU A 76 -6.86 -4.66 -21.02
CA GLU A 76 -6.60 -3.41 -21.73
C GLU A 76 -6.93 -2.19 -20.85
N GLU A 77 -8.03 -2.24 -20.11
CA GLU A 77 -8.45 -1.21 -19.14
C GLU A 77 -7.42 -1.07 -18.01
N LEU A 78 -7.00 -2.19 -17.40
CA LEU A 78 -5.97 -2.18 -16.35
C LEU A 78 -4.62 -1.65 -16.86
N ARG A 79 -4.19 -2.06 -18.06
CA ARG A 79 -2.97 -1.53 -18.68
C ARG A 79 -3.06 -0.01 -18.87
N ASN A 80 -4.18 0.49 -19.37
CA ASN A 80 -4.36 1.92 -19.62
C ASN A 80 -4.34 2.72 -18.30
N ALA A 81 -4.95 2.21 -17.23
CA ALA A 81 -4.91 2.84 -15.92
C ALA A 81 -3.47 2.95 -15.37
N HIS A 82 -2.70 1.85 -15.41
CA HIS A 82 -1.29 1.88 -14.98
C HIS A 82 -0.40 2.74 -15.89
N SER A 83 -0.73 2.85 -17.18
CA SER A 83 -0.01 3.71 -18.11
C SER A 83 -0.29 5.19 -17.82
N GLU A 84 -1.51 5.54 -17.43
CA GLU A 84 -1.89 6.88 -17.03
C GLU A 84 -1.22 7.28 -15.70
N GLU A 85 -1.15 6.36 -14.75
CA GLU A 85 -0.41 6.52 -13.48
C GLU A 85 1.07 6.82 -13.73
N LEU A 86 1.74 6.04 -14.61
CA LEU A 86 3.14 6.27 -14.95
C LEU A 86 3.37 7.62 -15.68
N MET A 87 2.43 8.04 -16.54
CA MET A 87 2.49 9.33 -17.22
C MET A 87 2.24 10.51 -16.26
N GLY A 88 1.40 10.32 -15.24
CA GLY A 88 1.17 11.29 -14.18
C GLY A 88 2.45 11.59 -13.40
N ILE A 89 3.18 10.55 -13.02
CA ILE A 89 4.46 10.67 -12.29
C ILE A 89 5.50 11.43 -13.12
N ARG A 90 5.63 11.12 -14.41
CA ARG A 90 6.56 11.85 -15.31
C ARG A 90 6.23 13.33 -15.44
N ARG A 91 4.94 13.68 -15.53
CA ARG A 91 4.50 15.07 -15.69
C ARG A 91 4.75 15.90 -14.42
N GLU A 92 4.65 15.29 -13.25
CA GLU A 92 4.92 15.95 -11.96
C GLU A 92 6.41 16.28 -11.79
N GLU A 93 7.32 15.50 -12.40
CA GLU A 93 8.78 15.68 -12.33
C GLU A 93 9.35 16.69 -13.33
N GLU A 94 8.67 16.94 -14.45
CA GLU A 94 9.16 17.85 -15.52
C GLU A 94 8.79 19.34 -15.29
N MET A 95 8.12 19.69 -14.19
CA MET A 95 7.66 21.07 -13.93
C MET A 95 8.61 21.93 -13.06
N GLU A 96 9.85 21.50 -12.83
CA GLU A 96 10.86 22.33 -12.16
C GLU A 96 11.74 23.09 -13.18
N MET A 97 11.61 24.43 -13.17
CA MET A 97 12.43 25.46 -13.83
C MET A 97 11.90 26.07 -15.14
N SER A 98 11.49 27.33 -15.02
CA SER A 98 11.91 28.38 -15.98
C SER A 98 11.87 29.73 -15.27
N ASP A 99 12.90 30.03 -14.47
CA ASP A 99 13.20 31.41 -14.09
C ASP A 99 14.26 31.91 -15.08
N ASP A 100 13.80 32.65 -16.11
CA ASP A 100 14.67 33.32 -17.08
C ASP A 100 14.73 34.81 -16.71
N ASP A 101 15.65 35.13 -15.81
CA ASP A 101 16.02 36.49 -15.43
C ASP A 101 17.06 37.04 -16.43
N SER A 102 16.58 37.77 -17.43
CA SER A 102 17.43 38.53 -18.35
C SER A 102 17.51 39.99 -17.92
N GLU A 103 18.55 40.33 -17.15
CA GLU A 103 18.90 41.71 -16.77
C GLU A 103 19.82 42.42 -17.80
N GLU A 104 19.69 43.76 -17.80
CA GLU A 104 20.66 44.79 -18.23
C GLU A 104 20.53 45.51 -19.60
N SER A 105 20.22 46.81 -19.53
CA SER A 105 20.80 47.85 -20.39
C SER A 105 20.90 49.20 -19.64
N PRO A 106 22.10 49.81 -19.49
CA PRO A 106 22.30 50.99 -18.65
C PRO A 106 22.32 52.26 -19.50
N SER A 107 21.27 53.07 -19.49
CA SER A 107 21.32 54.47 -19.95
C SER A 107 20.01 55.23 -19.72
N LYS A 108 20.00 56.13 -18.73
CA LYS A 108 19.72 57.59 -18.89
C LYS A 108 19.21 58.20 -17.58
N LYS A 109 20.04 59.09 -17.02
CA LYS A 109 19.63 60.16 -16.11
C LYS A 109 18.61 61.06 -16.83
N ILE A 110 17.33 60.90 -16.49
CA ILE A 110 16.20 61.85 -16.51
C ILE A 110 15.06 60.96 -15.96
N ARG A 111 14.32 61.35 -14.90
CA ARG A 111 13.18 60.63 -14.22
C ARG A 111 13.42 60.15 -12.76
N THR A 112 14.11 60.90 -11.91
CA THR A 112 14.38 60.44 -10.52
C THR A 112 13.12 60.24 -9.65
N GLU A 113 12.04 60.99 -9.87
CA GLU A 113 10.80 60.92 -9.07
C GLU A 113 9.83 59.81 -9.56
N ASP A 114 9.68 59.69 -10.88
CA ASP A 114 8.97 58.57 -11.54
C ASP A 114 9.66 57.22 -11.26
N SER A 115 10.99 57.23 -11.18
CA SER A 115 11.81 56.05 -10.87
C SER A 115 11.69 55.66 -9.39
N ALA A 116 11.55 56.61 -8.47
CA ALA A 116 11.39 56.32 -7.05
C ALA A 116 10.01 55.69 -6.75
N LEU A 117 8.94 56.20 -7.38
CA LEU A 117 7.61 55.63 -7.29
C LEU A 117 7.54 54.23 -7.93
N ALA A 118 8.22 54.03 -9.06
CA ALA A 118 8.33 52.71 -9.67
C ALA A 118 9.04 51.72 -8.73
N VAL A 119 10.19 52.09 -8.16
CA VAL A 119 10.93 51.25 -7.21
C VAL A 119 10.10 50.89 -5.98
N GLN A 120 9.33 51.85 -5.45
CA GLN A 120 8.42 51.59 -4.34
C GLN A 120 7.27 50.64 -4.72
N ALA A 121 6.71 50.78 -5.93
CA ALA A 121 5.69 49.87 -6.44
C ALA A 121 6.23 48.45 -6.66
N TYR A 122 7.48 48.31 -7.12
CA TYR A 122 8.16 47.02 -7.24
C TYR A 122 8.40 46.37 -5.88
N ALA A 123 8.89 47.11 -4.89
CA ALA A 123 9.11 46.59 -3.54
C ALA A 123 7.79 46.12 -2.87
N LEU A 124 6.70 46.88 -3.04
CA LEU A 124 5.38 46.48 -2.53
C LEU A 124 4.82 45.26 -3.28
N LYS A 125 5.12 45.11 -4.57
CA LYS A 125 4.72 43.95 -5.36
C LYS A 125 5.49 42.70 -4.89
N GLU A 126 6.79 42.82 -4.68
CA GLU A 126 7.63 41.73 -4.15
C GLU A 126 7.19 41.31 -2.75
N GLU A 127 6.86 42.27 -1.87
CA GLU A 127 6.26 41.96 -0.57
C GLU A 127 4.92 41.25 -0.72
N ASN A 128 4.07 41.65 -1.67
CA ASN A 128 2.80 40.98 -1.94
C ASN A 128 2.99 39.54 -2.43
N ASP A 129 3.97 39.31 -3.30
CA ASP A 129 4.29 37.98 -3.84
C ASP A 129 4.89 37.09 -2.74
N SER A 130 5.76 37.64 -1.88
CA SER A 130 6.28 36.96 -0.69
C SER A 130 5.17 36.56 0.29
N LEU A 131 4.21 37.47 0.57
CA LEU A 131 3.06 37.18 1.41
C LEU A 131 2.12 36.13 0.79
N ARG A 132 1.97 36.13 -0.54
CA ARG A 132 1.21 35.09 -1.25
C ARG A 132 1.85 33.71 -1.09
N TRP A 133 3.16 33.60 -1.29
CA TRP A 133 3.87 32.35 -1.05
C TRP A 133 3.78 31.89 0.40
N GLN A 134 3.85 32.81 1.35
CA GLN A 134 3.70 32.48 2.77
C GLN A 134 2.28 31.96 3.10
N LEU A 135 1.25 32.55 2.50
CA LEU A 135 -0.13 32.07 2.65
C LEU A 135 -0.32 30.68 2.03
N ASP A 136 0.26 30.43 0.86
CA ASP A 136 0.21 29.11 0.23
C ASP A 136 0.98 28.06 1.04
N ALA A 137 2.12 28.43 1.66
CA ALA A 137 2.84 27.57 2.58
C ALA A 137 2.00 27.20 3.81
N TYR A 138 1.36 28.18 4.46
CA TYR A 138 0.46 27.91 5.60
C TYR A 138 -0.78 27.12 5.20
N ARG A 139 -1.32 27.36 4.00
CA ARG A 139 -2.43 26.58 3.46
C ARG A 139 -2.03 25.10 3.30
N ASN A 140 -0.85 24.85 2.75
CA ASN A 140 -0.32 23.50 2.58
C ASN A 140 -0.08 22.81 3.94
N GLU A 141 0.48 23.53 4.92
CA GLU A 141 0.68 23.00 6.28
C GLU A 141 -0.66 22.62 6.95
N VAL A 142 -1.70 23.44 6.79
CA VAL A 142 -3.05 23.13 7.29
C VAL A 142 -3.65 21.90 6.60
N GLU A 143 -3.48 21.78 5.28
CA GLU A 143 -3.94 20.62 4.52
C GLU A 143 -3.24 19.34 4.99
N LEU A 144 -1.92 19.41 5.23
CA LEU A 144 -1.11 18.31 5.74
C LEU A 144 -1.57 17.88 7.13
N LEU A 145 -1.75 18.83 8.06
CA LEU A 145 -2.21 18.53 9.42
C LEU A 145 -3.60 17.87 9.44
N LYS A 146 -4.52 18.30 8.56
CA LYS A 146 -5.83 17.65 8.40
C LYS A 146 -5.68 16.22 7.88
N GLN A 147 -4.78 15.99 6.93
CA GLN A 147 -4.53 14.67 6.39
C GLN A 147 -3.90 13.74 7.43
N GLU A 148 -2.92 14.22 8.20
CA GLU A 148 -2.28 13.47 9.28
C GLU A 148 -3.27 13.10 10.38
N GLN A 149 -4.12 14.05 10.80
CA GLN A 149 -5.17 13.77 11.78
C GLN A 149 -6.16 12.71 11.27
N GLY A 150 -6.55 12.79 9.99
CA GLY A 150 -7.42 11.79 9.35
C GLY A 150 -6.77 10.41 9.24
N LYS A 151 -5.46 10.34 8.96
CA LYS A 151 -4.70 9.08 8.93
C LYS A 151 -4.54 8.48 10.32
N MET A 152 -4.20 9.29 11.32
CA MET A 152 -4.04 8.85 12.71
C MET A 152 -5.32 8.19 13.23
N PHE A 153 -6.48 8.82 13.01
CA PHE A 153 -7.77 8.26 13.43
C PHE A 153 -8.07 6.92 12.77
N ARG A 154 -7.81 6.78 11.47
CA ARG A 154 -7.98 5.50 10.75
C ARG A 154 -7.05 4.42 11.30
N THR A 155 -5.78 4.75 11.53
CA THR A 155 -4.80 3.81 12.08
C THR A 155 -5.17 3.34 13.48
N GLU A 156 -5.64 4.24 14.36
CA GLU A 156 -6.11 3.86 15.70
C GLU A 156 -7.33 2.93 15.64
N GLU A 157 -8.30 3.23 14.76
CA GLU A 157 -9.49 2.40 14.57
C GLU A 157 -9.14 1.01 14.00
N ASP A 158 -8.23 0.95 13.04
CA ASP A 158 -7.76 -0.30 12.44
C ASP A 158 -6.96 -1.13 13.45
N GLN A 159 -6.08 -0.51 14.25
CA GLN A 159 -5.37 -1.18 15.34
C GLN A 159 -6.32 -1.76 16.39
N ALA A 160 -7.39 -1.04 16.74
CA ALA A 160 -8.39 -1.55 17.68
C ALA A 160 -9.16 -2.75 17.10
N LYS A 161 -9.52 -2.70 15.81
CA LYS A 161 -10.18 -3.83 15.11
C LYS A 161 -9.27 -5.06 15.03
N ASP A 162 -7.99 -4.88 14.72
CA ASP A 162 -7.01 -5.96 14.66
C ASP A 162 -6.81 -6.62 16.02
N GLN A 163 -6.75 -5.84 17.10
CA GLN A 163 -6.71 -6.38 18.46
C GLN A 163 -7.96 -7.21 18.78
N GLN A 164 -9.15 -6.71 18.44
CA GLN A 164 -10.40 -7.44 18.63
C GLN A 164 -10.44 -8.75 17.83
N LEU A 165 -9.99 -8.72 16.56
CA LEU A 165 -9.88 -9.90 15.72
C LEU A 165 -8.93 -10.94 16.32
N HIS A 166 -7.78 -10.51 16.84
CA HIS A 166 -6.82 -11.41 17.47
C HIS A 166 -7.41 -12.11 18.70
N PHE A 167 -8.11 -11.39 19.58
CA PHE A 167 -8.81 -11.99 20.73
C PHE A 167 -9.88 -13.00 20.29
N LEU A 168 -10.66 -12.65 19.27
CA LEU A 168 -11.71 -13.55 18.76
C LEU A 168 -11.10 -14.81 18.14
N GLN A 169 -10.01 -14.66 17.38
CA GLN A 169 -9.28 -15.77 16.78
C GLN A 169 -8.72 -16.73 17.85
N GLN A 170 -8.12 -16.19 18.91
CA GLN A 170 -7.63 -16.99 20.04
C GLN A 170 -8.77 -17.75 20.74
N THR A 171 -9.92 -17.10 20.91
CA THR A 171 -11.12 -17.73 21.49
C THR A 171 -11.62 -18.88 20.63
N VAL A 172 -11.70 -18.69 19.31
CA VAL A 172 -12.13 -19.74 18.38
C VAL A 172 -11.16 -20.92 18.39
N GLN A 173 -9.84 -20.68 18.41
CA GLN A 173 -8.85 -21.75 18.50
C GLN A 173 -8.97 -22.56 19.80
N SER A 174 -9.16 -21.88 20.94
CA SER A 174 -9.40 -22.54 22.22
C SER A 174 -10.69 -23.39 22.18
N MET A 175 -11.77 -22.85 21.61
CA MET A 175 -13.03 -23.59 21.45
C MET A 175 -12.88 -24.82 20.55
N GLN A 176 -12.12 -24.70 19.45
CA GLN A 176 -11.84 -25.84 18.56
C GLN A 176 -11.09 -26.97 19.28
N GLN A 177 -10.12 -26.64 20.15
CA GLN A 177 -9.43 -27.64 20.96
C GLN A 177 -10.41 -28.36 21.91
N ILE A 178 -11.27 -27.62 22.62
CA ILE A 178 -12.27 -28.21 23.53
C ILE A 178 -13.19 -29.18 22.76
N VAL A 179 -13.68 -28.76 21.59
CA VAL A 179 -14.53 -29.62 20.75
C VAL A 179 -13.77 -30.89 20.31
N PHE A 180 -12.49 -30.76 19.95
CA PHE A 180 -11.65 -31.90 19.60
C PHE A 180 -11.49 -32.89 20.76
N TYR A 181 -11.18 -32.39 21.96
CA TYR A 181 -11.06 -33.22 23.17
C TYR A 181 -12.38 -33.92 23.51
N LEU A 182 -13.51 -33.22 23.44
CA LEU A 182 -14.83 -33.80 23.68
C LEU A 182 -15.17 -34.89 22.66
N TYR A 183 -14.91 -34.65 21.38
CA TYR A 183 -15.14 -35.64 20.32
C TYR A 183 -14.30 -36.90 20.54
N HIS A 184 -13.02 -36.73 20.87
CA HIS A 184 -12.11 -37.83 21.17
C HIS A 184 -12.58 -38.62 22.40
N PHE A 185 -12.97 -37.93 23.48
CA PHE A 185 -13.49 -38.55 24.70
C PHE A 185 -14.77 -39.35 24.45
N VAL A 186 -15.72 -38.80 23.70
CA VAL A 186 -16.96 -39.52 23.32
C VAL A 186 -16.65 -40.75 22.48
N THR A 187 -15.70 -40.65 21.55
CA THR A 187 -15.28 -41.79 20.72
C THR A 187 -14.68 -42.91 21.57
N ILE A 188 -13.83 -42.58 22.55
CA ILE A 188 -13.26 -43.56 23.49
C ILE A 188 -14.35 -44.20 24.36
N LEU A 189 -15.29 -43.42 24.90
CA LEU A 189 -16.38 -43.97 25.70
C LEU A 189 -17.26 -44.93 24.87
N PHE A 190 -17.56 -44.56 23.63
CA PHE A 190 -18.36 -45.39 22.74
C PHE A 190 -17.66 -46.72 22.43
N THR A 191 -16.36 -46.70 22.12
CA THR A 191 -15.59 -47.94 21.87
C THR A 191 -15.48 -48.80 23.12
N TYR A 192 -15.25 -48.20 24.29
CA TYR A 192 -15.20 -48.91 25.57
C TYR A 192 -16.52 -49.63 25.88
N VAL A 193 -17.64 -48.93 25.75
CA VAL A 193 -18.98 -49.53 25.97
C VAL A 193 -19.26 -50.62 24.95
N HIS A 194 -18.92 -50.41 23.68
CA HIS A 194 -19.11 -51.40 22.61
C HIS A 194 -18.31 -52.69 22.88
N CYS A 195 -17.02 -52.56 23.23
CA CYS A 195 -16.17 -53.69 23.61
C CYS A 195 -16.74 -54.43 24.84
N HIS A 196 -17.13 -53.69 25.89
CA HIS A 196 -17.70 -54.30 27.09
C HIS A 196 -19.01 -55.04 26.80
N LEU A 197 -19.89 -54.49 25.94
CA LEU A 197 -21.09 -55.19 25.50
C LEU A 197 -20.76 -56.47 24.73
N LEU A 198 -19.82 -56.41 23.76
CA LEU A 198 -19.40 -57.58 23.00
C LEU A 198 -18.84 -58.69 23.90
N THR A 199 -17.99 -58.35 24.87
CA THR A 199 -17.43 -59.30 25.84
C THR A 199 -18.53 -59.99 26.65
N ASN A 200 -19.51 -59.23 27.15
CA ASN A 200 -20.62 -59.79 27.93
C ASN A 200 -21.61 -60.60 27.09
N PHE A 201 -21.82 -60.25 25.82
CA PHE A 201 -22.79 -60.93 24.95
C PHE A 201 -22.23 -62.20 24.31
N LEU A 202 -20.93 -62.23 24.00
CA LEU A 202 -20.28 -63.37 23.34
C LEU A 202 -19.51 -64.29 24.30
N GLY A 203 -19.40 -63.95 25.60
CA GLY A 203 -18.83 -64.83 26.62
C GLY A 203 -17.34 -65.15 26.45
N TYR A 204 -16.57 -64.24 25.85
CA TYR A 204 -15.12 -64.42 25.68
C TYR A 204 -14.36 -63.81 26.87
N ASP A 205 -13.59 -64.62 27.59
CA ASP A 205 -12.60 -64.18 28.60
C ASP A 205 -11.46 -63.41 27.92
N LEU A 206 -11.62 -62.08 27.82
CA LEU A 206 -10.69 -61.17 27.17
C LEU A 206 -9.57 -60.71 28.14
N ASN A 207 -8.88 -61.66 28.76
CA ASN A 207 -7.68 -61.41 29.58
C ASN A 207 -6.40 -61.15 28.75
N VAL A 208 -6.52 -60.92 27.44
CA VAL A 208 -5.37 -60.82 26.51
C VAL A 208 -5.29 -59.49 25.77
N TYR A 209 -6.33 -58.65 25.78
CA TYR A 209 -6.21 -57.28 25.26
C TYR A 209 -6.06 -56.34 26.43
N SER A 210 -4.85 -56.33 26.98
CA SER A 210 -4.33 -55.22 27.77
C SER A 210 -4.65 -53.94 26.99
N CYS A 211 -5.62 -53.19 27.50
CA CYS A 211 -5.96 -51.89 26.98
C CYS A 211 -4.76 -51.01 27.32
N ASP A 212 -3.80 -50.92 26.41
CA ASP A 212 -2.75 -49.91 26.43
C ASP A 212 -3.45 -48.56 26.24
N ILE A 213 -4.02 -48.08 27.34
CA ILE A 213 -4.49 -46.72 27.54
C ILE A 213 -3.26 -45.86 27.29
N ILE A 214 -3.22 -45.27 26.10
CA ILE A 214 -2.24 -44.29 25.69
C ILE A 214 -2.21 -43.21 26.79
N GLU A 215 -1.06 -43.13 27.44
CA GLU A 215 -0.68 -42.14 28.44
C GLU A 215 -0.83 -40.75 27.80
N VAL A 216 -1.94 -40.05 28.08
CA VAL A 216 -2.09 -38.64 27.71
C VAL A 216 -1.21 -37.83 28.65
N LYS A 217 0.05 -37.64 28.26
CA LYS A 217 0.90 -36.54 28.70
C LYS A 217 0.74 -35.37 27.73
N GLY A 218 0.25 -34.23 28.23
CA GLY A 218 0.24 -32.93 27.53
C GLY A 218 -1.14 -32.41 27.23
#